data_AF-A0AAW8U6V4-F1
#
_entry.id   AF-A0AAW8U6V4-F1
#
_cell.length_a   1.000
_cell.length_b   1.000
_cell.length_c   1.000
_cell.angle_alpha   90.00
_cell.angle_beta   90.00
_cell.angle_gamma   90.00
#
_symmetry.space_group_name_H-M   'P 1'
#
loop_
_entity.id
_entity.type
_entity.pdbx_description
1 polymer ?
#
loop_
_entity_poly.entity_id
_entity_poly.type
_entity_poly.pdbx_seq_one_letter_code
_entity_poly.pdbx_strand_id
1 'polypeptide(L)'
;MILLLLVGLSLVFNNQIKNYLVKDTTKKHTISNVTRADVKKNEKKDATFDFDQVESLDFNLVAQATKGRDTGLDTIGGIAIPSVKMNLPIFKGVSNYVLAVGAGTMKEEQRMGEGNYALASHYMYEPSLLFAPLVNVELGDTILLTDLEYIYEYKTVYKEYVEPTRVEVIDDVKGKELVTLVTCDVSGANRLIVQGELVRKVNGKDSPKSMQEAFEMDQTNYY
;
A
#
# COMPACT_ATOMS: atom_id res chain seq x y z
N MET A 1 0.05 22.08 37.06
CA MET A 1 -1.18 21.26 36.82
C MET A 1 -1.62 21.32 35.36
N ILE A 2 -1.82 22.49 34.76
CA ILE A 2 -2.22 22.64 33.34
C ILE A 2 -1.19 22.03 32.37
N LEU A 3 0.12 22.24 32.59
CA LEU A 3 1.18 21.68 31.72
C LEU A 3 1.20 20.13 31.75
N LEU A 4 1.05 19.52 32.93
CA LEU A 4 0.97 18.06 33.08
C LEU A 4 -0.31 17.48 32.46
N LEU A 5 -1.42 18.23 32.53
CA LEU A 5 -2.67 17.88 31.84
C LEU A 5 -2.52 17.92 30.32
N LEU A 6 -1.84 18.95 29.77
CA LEU A 6 -1.59 19.05 28.32
C LEU A 6 -0.62 17.97 27.82
N VAL A 7 0.43 17.65 28.58
CA VAL A 7 1.33 16.53 28.26
C VAL A 7 0.60 15.19 28.34
N GLY A 8 -0.22 14.97 29.38
CA GLY A 8 -1.05 13.78 29.51
C GLY A 8 -2.06 13.63 28.37
N LEU A 9 -2.74 14.71 27.99
CA LEU A 9 -3.68 14.74 26.87
C LEU A 9 -2.95 14.43 25.54
N SER A 10 -1.77 15.03 25.33
CA SER A 10 -0.97 14.77 24.12
C SER A 10 -0.52 13.32 23.99
N LEU A 11 -0.22 12.64 25.12
CA LEU A 11 0.15 11.22 25.11
C LEU A 11 -1.06 10.33 24.79
N VAL A 12 -2.25 10.66 25.31
CA VAL A 12 -3.48 9.88 25.09
C VAL A 12 -3.99 9.97 23.65
N PHE A 13 -3.79 11.10 22.96
CA PHE A 13 -4.28 11.30 21.59
C PHE A 13 -3.24 11.07 20.49
N ASN A 14 -1.99 10.75 20.83
CA ASN A 14 -0.90 10.64 19.86
C ASN A 14 -1.22 9.63 18.74
N ASN A 15 -1.72 8.45 19.10
CA ASN A 15 -2.08 7.41 18.13
C ASN A 15 -3.28 7.80 17.26
N GLN A 16 -4.28 8.47 17.82
CA GLN A 16 -5.47 8.92 17.09
C GLN A 16 -5.09 9.99 16.05
N ILE A 17 -4.22 10.94 16.42
CA ILE A 17 -3.73 11.95 15.47
C ILE A 17 -2.88 11.30 14.39
N LYS A 18 -1.97 10.38 14.75
CA LYS A 18 -1.17 9.62 13.79
C LYS A 18 -2.04 8.88 12.78
N ASN A 19 -3.02 8.10 13.25
CA ASN A 19 -3.94 7.34 12.39
C ASN A 19 -4.75 8.27 11.48
N TYR A 20 -5.22 9.41 12.00
CA TYR A 20 -5.91 10.42 11.21
C TYR A 20 -5.01 10.99 10.10
N LEU A 21 -3.77 11.36 10.41
CA LEU A 21 -2.82 11.90 9.43
C LEU A 21 -2.47 10.89 8.34
N VAL A 22 -2.27 9.62 8.71
CA VAL A 22 -2.08 8.53 7.74
C VAL A 22 -3.30 8.44 6.83
N LYS A 23 -4.50 8.35 7.39
CA LYS A 23 -5.76 8.22 6.63
C LYS A 23 -5.98 9.39 5.67
N ASP A 24 -5.85 10.62 6.16
CA ASP A 24 -6.04 11.85 5.38
C ASP A 24 -5.00 11.96 4.25
N THR A 25 -3.74 11.68 4.54
CA THR A 25 -2.67 11.73 3.54
C THR A 25 -2.82 10.64 2.50
N THR A 26 -3.15 9.42 2.92
CA THR A 26 -3.46 8.30 2.04
C THR A 26 -4.60 8.67 1.08
N LYS A 27 -5.71 9.19 1.62
CA LYS A 27 -6.88 9.61 0.85
C LYS A 27 -6.57 10.71 -0.16
N LYS A 28 -5.69 11.66 0.17
CA LYS A 28 -5.27 12.71 -0.77
C LYS A 28 -4.52 12.17 -1.98
N HIS A 29 -3.77 11.09 -1.81
CA HIS A 29 -2.93 10.51 -2.86
C HIS A 29 -3.61 9.35 -3.60
N THR A 30 -4.83 8.95 -3.24
CA THR A 30 -5.53 7.84 -3.94
C THR A 30 -5.58 8.06 -5.44
N ILE A 31 -5.56 6.95 -6.18
CA ILE A 31 -5.51 6.95 -7.64
C ILE A 31 -6.67 7.72 -8.29
N SER A 32 -7.80 7.85 -7.59
CA SER A 32 -8.96 8.67 -7.97
C SER A 32 -8.66 10.17 -8.09
N ASN A 33 -7.58 10.67 -7.49
CA ASN A 33 -7.24 12.10 -7.42
C ASN A 33 -6.14 12.52 -8.40
N VAL A 34 -5.67 11.61 -9.25
CA VAL A 34 -4.62 11.88 -10.26
C VAL A 34 -5.09 11.50 -11.64
N THR A 35 -4.46 12.06 -12.68
CA THR A 35 -4.77 11.70 -14.07
C THR A 35 -3.82 10.64 -14.59
N ARG A 36 -4.20 9.96 -15.68
CA ARG A 36 -3.30 9.03 -16.40
C ARG A 36 -2.02 9.72 -16.90
N ALA A 37 -2.06 11.02 -17.20
CA ALA A 37 -0.88 11.78 -17.58
C ALA A 37 0.07 11.98 -16.39
N ASP A 38 -0.48 12.23 -15.20
CA ASP A 38 0.30 12.33 -13.97
C ASP A 38 0.96 10.99 -13.62
N VAL A 39 0.20 9.88 -13.68
CA VAL A 39 0.74 8.53 -13.46
C VAL A 39 1.96 8.25 -14.36
N LYS A 40 1.83 8.47 -15.67
CA LYS A 40 2.92 8.27 -16.64
C LYS A 40 4.12 9.18 -16.41
N LYS A 41 3.90 10.36 -15.85
CA LYS A 41 4.97 11.29 -15.48
C LYS A 41 5.67 10.84 -14.20
N ASN A 42 4.89 10.39 -13.21
CA ASN A 42 5.36 9.97 -11.89
C ASN A 42 6.17 8.68 -11.97
N GLU A 43 5.79 7.74 -12.83
CA GLU A 43 6.53 6.48 -13.06
C GLU A 43 7.97 6.70 -13.53
N LYS A 44 8.25 7.83 -14.18
CA LYS A 44 9.59 8.21 -14.67
C LYS A 44 10.47 8.92 -13.63
N LYS A 45 9.92 9.23 -12.45
CA LYS A 45 10.71 9.86 -11.38
C LYS A 45 11.67 8.84 -10.77
N ASP A 46 12.76 9.36 -10.23
CA ASP A 46 13.69 8.57 -9.43
C ASP A 46 13.04 8.21 -8.10
N ALA A 47 13.39 7.04 -7.57
CA ALA A 47 12.89 6.56 -6.29
C ALA A 47 13.98 5.75 -5.59
N THR A 48 13.90 5.69 -4.26
CA THR A 48 14.74 4.80 -3.46
C THR A 48 14.10 3.42 -3.36
N PHE A 49 14.91 2.37 -3.32
CA PHE A 49 14.49 0.98 -3.14
C PHE A 49 15.19 0.34 -1.93
N ASP A 50 15.68 1.18 -1.00
CA ASP A 50 16.41 0.75 0.18
C ASP A 50 15.45 0.41 1.33
N PHE A 51 15.15 -0.89 1.47
CA PHE A 51 14.31 -1.43 2.53
C PHE A 51 14.96 -1.41 3.90
N ASP A 52 16.28 -1.49 3.97
CA ASP A 52 17.00 -1.59 5.25
C ASP A 52 16.98 -0.27 6.02
N GLN A 53 16.75 0.85 5.31
CA GLN A 53 16.59 2.19 5.88
C GLN A 53 15.15 2.50 6.30
N VAL A 54 14.22 1.56 6.17
CA VAL A 54 12.84 1.75 6.60
C VAL A 54 12.73 1.57 8.12
N GLU A 55 12.41 2.66 8.80
CA GLU A 55 12.21 2.75 10.24
C GLU A 55 10.76 2.39 10.65
N SER A 56 10.57 2.18 11.96
CA SER A 56 9.22 2.02 12.52
C SER A 56 8.41 3.31 12.42
N LEU A 57 7.12 3.18 12.16
CA LEU A 57 6.22 4.32 11.93
C LEU A 57 5.90 5.09 13.24
N ASP A 58 6.48 6.28 13.37
CA ASP A 58 6.23 7.22 14.48
C ASP A 58 5.46 8.48 14.05
N PHE A 59 5.06 9.30 15.01
CA PHE A 59 4.30 10.53 14.73
C PHE A 59 5.09 11.56 13.91
N ASN A 60 6.40 11.71 14.18
CA ASN A 60 7.23 12.71 13.52
C ASN A 60 7.42 12.39 12.04
N LEU A 61 7.60 11.11 11.73
CA LEU A 61 7.72 10.61 10.37
C LEU A 61 6.42 10.85 9.59
N VAL A 62 5.28 10.48 10.16
CA VAL A 62 3.97 10.72 9.55
C VAL A 62 3.73 12.22 9.34
N ALA A 63 4.05 13.05 10.33
CA ALA A 63 3.94 14.50 10.23
C ALA A 63 4.89 15.12 9.19
N GLN A 64 6.01 14.47 8.86
CA GLN A 64 6.90 14.87 7.77
C GLN A 64 6.33 14.44 6.41
N ALA A 65 5.80 13.22 6.30
CA ALA A 65 5.12 12.74 5.10
C ALA A 65 3.98 13.68 4.67
N THR A 66 3.26 14.28 5.63
CA THR A 66 2.14 15.20 5.35
C THR A 66 2.57 16.61 4.90
N LYS A 67 3.83 17.02 5.15
CA LYS A 67 4.33 18.38 4.86
C LYS A 67 4.78 18.58 3.39
N GLY A 68 4.84 17.51 2.60
CA GLY A 68 4.69 17.58 1.14
C GLY A 68 5.85 18.21 0.35
N ARG A 69 7.09 18.15 0.82
CA ARG A 69 8.26 18.46 -0.02
C ARG A 69 9.19 17.25 -0.04
N ASP A 70 9.45 16.74 -1.23
CA ASP A 70 10.44 15.70 -1.52
C ASP A 70 10.21 14.36 -0.78
N THR A 71 8.94 13.99 -0.60
CA THR A 71 8.54 12.77 0.12
C THR A 71 8.40 11.54 -0.80
N GLY A 72 8.53 11.70 -2.12
CA GLY A 72 8.31 10.62 -3.09
C GLY A 72 6.85 10.14 -3.21
N LEU A 73 5.90 10.91 -2.68
CA LEU A 73 4.46 10.58 -2.69
C LEU A 73 3.79 10.92 -4.03
N ASP A 74 4.38 10.43 -5.11
CA ASP A 74 3.88 10.63 -6.47
C ASP A 74 3.15 9.37 -6.92
N THR A 75 1.83 9.41 -6.93
CA THR A 75 0.99 8.23 -7.24
C THR A 75 1.23 7.74 -8.66
N ILE A 76 1.57 6.46 -8.80
CA ILE A 76 1.77 5.75 -10.07
C ILE A 76 0.71 4.67 -10.33
N GLY A 77 -0.16 4.42 -9.35
CA GLY A 77 -1.21 3.43 -9.49
C GLY A 77 -2.08 3.32 -8.24
N GLY A 78 -3.00 2.38 -8.25
CA GLY A 78 -3.83 2.04 -7.10
C GLY A 78 -3.88 0.52 -6.88
N ILE A 79 -4.00 0.11 -5.62
CA ILE A 79 -4.33 -1.26 -5.22
C ILE A 79 -5.64 -1.25 -4.45
N ALA A 80 -6.54 -2.18 -4.79
CA ALA A 80 -7.76 -2.42 -4.05
C ALA A 80 -7.99 -3.91 -3.77
N ILE A 81 -8.45 -4.24 -2.57
CA ILE A 81 -8.89 -5.58 -2.17
C ILE A 81 -10.28 -5.43 -1.52
N PRO A 82 -11.37 -5.61 -2.31
CA PRO A 82 -12.73 -5.35 -1.84
C PRO A 82 -13.16 -6.17 -0.63
N SER A 83 -12.73 -7.44 -0.51
CA SER A 83 -13.12 -8.34 0.59
C SER A 83 -12.73 -7.78 1.97
N VAL A 84 -11.64 -7.02 2.03
CA VAL A 84 -11.12 -6.39 3.27
C VAL A 84 -11.20 -4.87 3.24
N LYS A 85 -11.94 -4.28 2.29
CA LYS A 85 -12.14 -2.84 2.11
C LYS A 85 -10.84 -2.04 2.03
N MET A 86 -9.80 -2.63 1.45
CA MET A 86 -8.51 -1.96 1.28
C MET A 86 -8.49 -1.23 -0.06
N ASN A 87 -8.08 0.04 -0.05
CA ASN A 87 -7.85 0.88 -1.23
C ASN A 87 -6.68 1.81 -0.92
N LEU A 88 -5.56 1.68 -1.63
CA LEU A 88 -4.32 2.43 -1.36
C LEU A 88 -3.71 2.99 -2.65
N PRO A 89 -3.08 4.16 -2.59
CA PRO A 89 -2.19 4.60 -3.65
C PRO A 89 -0.95 3.71 -3.71
N ILE A 90 -0.44 3.53 -4.93
CA ILE A 90 0.86 2.93 -5.21
C ILE A 90 1.83 4.04 -5.58
N PHE A 91 2.98 4.07 -4.92
CA PHE A 91 4.10 4.96 -5.16
C PHE A 91 5.29 4.16 -5.71
N LYS A 92 6.17 4.83 -6.45
CA LYS A 92 7.40 4.21 -6.94
C LYS A 92 8.44 4.14 -5.81
N GLY A 93 9.05 2.98 -5.64
CA GLY A 93 10.08 2.73 -4.64
C GLY A 93 9.53 2.55 -3.23
N VAL A 94 10.46 2.40 -2.30
CA VAL A 94 10.18 2.29 -0.87
C VAL A 94 10.99 3.31 -0.07
N SER A 95 10.29 3.99 0.82
CA SER A 95 10.87 4.92 1.77
C SER A 95 9.97 5.00 3.00
N ASN A 96 10.50 5.57 4.07
CA ASN A 96 9.73 5.83 5.29
C ASN A 96 8.45 6.64 5.02
N TYR A 97 8.49 7.58 4.09
CA TYR A 97 7.31 8.38 3.76
C TYR A 97 6.31 7.59 2.91
N VAL A 98 6.79 6.87 1.90
CA VAL A 98 5.95 6.06 1.01
C VAL A 98 5.17 5.02 1.79
N LEU A 99 5.87 4.23 2.62
CA LEU A 99 5.26 3.13 3.37
C LEU A 99 4.36 3.63 4.51
N ALA A 100 4.51 4.89 4.94
CA ALA A 100 3.69 5.47 5.98
C ALA A 100 2.28 5.86 5.52
N VAL A 101 2.05 6.01 4.20
CA VAL A 101 0.78 6.53 3.65
C VAL A 101 0.29 5.81 2.39
N GLY A 102 0.94 4.72 1.98
CA GLY A 102 0.53 3.94 0.82
C GLY A 102 1.37 2.69 0.60
N ALA A 103 1.28 2.13 -0.59
CA ALA A 103 2.08 0.98 -1.02
C ALA A 103 3.24 1.43 -1.91
N GLY A 104 4.45 0.94 -1.64
CA GLY A 104 5.64 1.23 -2.45
C GLY A 104 6.04 0.04 -3.31
N THR A 105 6.51 0.29 -4.55
CA THR A 105 7.08 -0.77 -5.40
C THR A 105 8.42 -1.25 -4.87
N MET A 106 8.62 -2.57 -4.84
CA MET A 106 9.83 -3.16 -4.25
C MET A 106 10.97 -3.36 -5.27
N LYS A 107 10.68 -3.29 -6.58
CA LYS A 107 11.65 -3.45 -7.66
C LYS A 107 11.57 -2.27 -8.63
N GLU A 108 12.70 -1.86 -9.19
CA GLU A 108 12.81 -0.67 -10.03
C GLU A 108 12.06 -0.81 -11.36
N GLU A 109 12.20 -1.96 -12.02
CA GLU A 109 11.71 -2.19 -13.39
C GLU A 109 10.42 -3.03 -13.44
N GLN A 110 9.71 -3.18 -12.32
CA GLN A 110 8.47 -4.00 -12.29
C GLN A 110 7.33 -3.32 -13.05
N ARG A 111 6.49 -4.13 -13.70
CA ARG A 111 5.31 -3.68 -14.46
C ARG A 111 4.08 -4.45 -14.04
N MET A 112 2.93 -3.77 -13.96
CA MET A 112 1.68 -4.44 -13.61
C MET A 112 1.34 -5.49 -14.66
N GLY A 113 0.99 -6.70 -14.20
CA GLY A 113 0.64 -7.83 -15.06
C GLY A 113 1.84 -8.56 -15.68
N GLU A 114 3.08 -8.23 -15.31
CA GLU A 114 4.29 -8.89 -15.80
C GLU A 114 5.14 -9.38 -14.61
N GLY A 115 5.72 -10.57 -14.72
CA GLY A 115 6.61 -11.13 -13.70
C GLY A 115 5.95 -11.19 -12.33
N ASN A 116 6.64 -10.77 -11.27
CA ASN A 116 6.11 -10.65 -9.92
C ASN A 116 6.08 -9.18 -9.47
N TYR A 117 4.92 -8.53 -9.56
CA TYR A 117 4.74 -7.14 -9.14
C TYR A 117 4.67 -7.03 -7.63
N ALA A 118 5.78 -6.64 -7.00
CA ALA A 118 5.91 -6.62 -5.55
C ALA A 118 5.59 -5.24 -4.95
N LEU A 119 4.79 -5.23 -3.89
CA LEU A 119 4.39 -4.04 -3.14
C LEU A 119 4.61 -4.23 -1.64
N ALA A 120 5.12 -3.20 -0.98
CA ALA A 120 5.23 -3.14 0.47
C ALA A 120 4.40 -2.01 1.07
N SER A 121 3.90 -2.20 2.28
CA SER A 121 3.31 -1.14 3.11
C SER A 121 3.39 -1.51 4.59
N HIS A 122 3.37 -0.52 5.48
CA HIS A 122 3.42 -0.78 6.92
C HIS A 122 2.17 -1.53 7.41
N TYR A 123 2.38 -2.35 8.43
CA TYR A 123 1.32 -2.86 9.28
C TYR A 123 1.02 -1.83 10.38
N MET A 124 -0.25 -1.50 10.54
CA MET A 124 -0.73 -0.58 11.57
C MET A 124 -1.54 -1.35 12.61
N TYR A 125 -1.43 -0.95 13.88
CA TYR A 125 -2.31 -1.46 14.94
C TYR A 125 -3.78 -1.11 14.68
N GLU A 126 -4.05 -0.04 13.95
CA GLU A 126 -5.36 0.27 13.40
C GLU A 126 -5.66 -0.67 12.22
N PRO A 127 -6.58 -1.65 12.36
CA PRO A 127 -6.74 -2.74 11.40
C PRO A 127 -7.22 -2.30 10.02
N SER A 128 -7.76 -1.08 9.91
CA SER A 128 -8.30 -0.53 8.66
C SER A 128 -7.28 0.25 7.82
N LEU A 129 -6.06 0.47 8.31
CA LEU A 129 -5.06 1.30 7.65
C LEU A 129 -3.95 0.49 6.99
N LEU A 130 -3.48 0.99 5.83
CA LEU A 130 -2.35 0.44 5.08
C LEU A 130 -2.53 -1.06 4.80
N PHE A 131 -1.51 -1.88 5.01
CA PHE A 131 -1.59 -3.33 4.79
C PHE A 131 -2.04 -4.13 6.02
N ALA A 132 -2.47 -3.49 7.11
CA ALA A 132 -3.09 -4.19 8.23
C ALA A 132 -4.28 -5.11 7.84
N PRO A 133 -5.16 -4.72 6.88
CA PRO A 133 -6.25 -5.58 6.41
C PRO A 133 -5.81 -6.90 5.76
N LEU A 134 -4.54 -7.06 5.33
CA LEU A 134 -4.05 -8.29 4.71
C LEU A 134 -4.17 -9.51 5.63
N VAL A 135 -4.19 -9.31 6.95
CA VAL A 135 -4.44 -10.37 7.94
C VAL A 135 -5.79 -11.07 7.71
N ASN A 136 -6.77 -10.39 7.09
CA ASN A 136 -8.10 -10.93 6.83
C ASN A 136 -8.32 -11.41 5.38
N VAL A 137 -7.31 -11.29 4.51
CA VAL A 137 -7.42 -11.80 3.12
C VAL A 137 -7.43 -13.33 3.10
N GLU A 138 -8.32 -13.92 2.31
CA GLU A 138 -8.43 -15.36 2.14
C GLU A 138 -7.95 -15.83 0.75
N LEU A 139 -7.67 -17.12 0.60
CA LEU A 139 -7.39 -17.71 -0.71
C LEU A 139 -8.60 -17.56 -1.63
N GLY A 140 -8.38 -17.14 -2.87
CA GLY A 140 -9.44 -16.85 -3.84
C GLY A 140 -10.00 -15.43 -3.78
N ASP A 141 -9.58 -14.60 -2.82
CA ASP A 141 -9.91 -13.17 -2.81
C ASP A 141 -9.36 -12.45 -4.03
N THR A 142 -10.06 -11.39 -4.45
CA THR A 142 -9.64 -10.56 -5.59
C THR A 142 -8.72 -9.44 -5.13
N ILE A 143 -7.56 -9.32 -5.79
CA ILE A 143 -6.67 -8.17 -5.71
C ILE A 143 -6.75 -7.41 -7.04
N LEU A 144 -7.00 -6.11 -7.00
CA LEU A 144 -7.06 -5.25 -8.17
C LEU A 144 -5.91 -4.26 -8.15
N LEU A 145 -5.18 -4.15 -9.26
CA LEU A 145 -4.24 -3.05 -9.51
C LEU A 145 -4.74 -2.20 -10.67
N THR A 146 -4.41 -0.91 -10.68
CA THR A 146 -4.69 -0.02 -11.82
C THR A 146 -3.59 1.02 -12.02
N ASP A 147 -3.28 1.28 -13.29
CA ASP A 147 -2.41 2.35 -13.79
C ASP A 147 -3.23 3.47 -14.49
N LEU A 148 -4.56 3.47 -14.30
CA LEU A 148 -5.57 4.29 -15.00
C LEU A 148 -5.72 4.01 -16.51
N GLU A 149 -4.89 3.14 -17.08
CA GLU A 149 -5.06 2.62 -18.43
C GLU A 149 -5.77 1.27 -18.44
N TYR A 150 -5.35 0.39 -17.54
CA TYR A 150 -5.84 -0.96 -17.37
C TYR A 150 -6.13 -1.24 -15.90
N ILE A 151 -7.06 -2.16 -15.66
CA ILE A 151 -7.25 -2.82 -14.37
C ILE A 151 -6.74 -4.26 -14.52
N TYR A 152 -5.91 -4.67 -13.57
CA TYR A 152 -5.31 -5.99 -13.49
C TYR A 152 -5.98 -6.73 -12.33
N GLU A 153 -6.72 -7.80 -12.65
CA GLU A 153 -7.39 -8.64 -11.66
C GLU A 153 -6.51 -9.84 -11.35
N TYR A 154 -6.17 -10.01 -10.07
CA TYR A 154 -5.46 -11.17 -9.54
C TYR A 154 -6.36 -11.92 -8.56
N LYS A 155 -6.08 -13.20 -8.37
CA LYS A 155 -6.70 -14.04 -7.34
C LYS A 155 -5.66 -14.50 -6.35
N THR A 156 -5.94 -14.32 -5.06
CA THR A 156 -5.05 -14.76 -3.99
C THR A 156 -4.83 -16.28 -4.06
N VAL A 157 -3.58 -16.70 -4.17
CA VAL A 157 -3.18 -18.12 -4.27
C VAL A 157 -2.24 -18.53 -3.13
N TYR A 158 -1.70 -17.57 -2.38
CA TYR A 158 -0.76 -17.84 -1.31
C TYR A 158 -0.88 -16.79 -0.20
N LYS A 159 -0.76 -17.24 1.05
CA LYS A 159 -0.68 -16.39 2.24
C LYS A 159 0.11 -17.10 3.33
N GLU A 160 1.19 -16.47 3.79
CA GLU A 160 2.05 -17.05 4.83
C GLU A 160 2.79 -15.96 5.61
N TYR A 161 3.10 -16.24 6.89
CA TYR A 161 4.07 -15.47 7.65
C TYR A 161 5.45 -16.07 7.46
N VAL A 162 6.39 -15.27 6.98
CA VAL A 162 7.77 -15.69 6.68
C VAL A 162 8.77 -14.86 7.48
N GLU A 163 9.98 -15.39 7.65
CA GLU A 163 11.11 -14.66 8.23
C GLU A 163 11.47 -13.44 7.37
N PRO A 164 11.87 -12.29 7.95
CA PRO A 164 12.25 -11.10 7.19
C PRO A 164 13.39 -11.30 6.18
N THR A 165 14.19 -12.35 6.36
CA THR A 165 15.31 -12.73 5.48
C THR A 165 14.87 -13.47 4.21
N ARG A 166 13.60 -13.88 4.10
CA ARG A 166 13.03 -14.57 2.94
C ARG A 166 12.76 -13.59 1.78
N VAL A 167 13.82 -13.04 1.22
CA VAL A 167 13.76 -12.02 0.15
C VAL A 167 13.31 -12.59 -1.19
N GLU A 168 13.47 -13.89 -1.43
CA GLU A 168 13.15 -14.53 -2.71
C GLU A 168 11.65 -14.60 -3.02
N VAL A 169 10.79 -14.24 -2.05
CA VAL A 169 9.33 -14.18 -2.22
C VAL A 169 8.88 -13.13 -3.25
N ILE A 170 9.72 -12.14 -3.56
CA ILE A 170 9.45 -11.11 -4.57
C ILE A 170 10.10 -11.40 -5.94
N ASP A 171 10.86 -12.49 -6.06
CA ASP A 171 11.52 -12.88 -7.30
C ASP A 171 10.48 -13.26 -8.36
N ASP A 172 10.86 -13.06 -9.63
CA ASP A 172 10.01 -13.45 -10.75
C ASP A 172 10.01 -14.97 -10.90
N VAL A 173 8.83 -15.55 -11.07
CA VAL A 173 8.65 -16.98 -11.33
C VAL A 173 8.35 -17.17 -12.81
N LYS A 174 9.19 -17.96 -13.50
CA LYS A 174 9.06 -18.19 -14.94
C LYS A 174 7.65 -18.69 -15.30
N GLY A 175 7.00 -17.98 -16.22
CA GLY A 175 5.67 -18.32 -16.73
C GLY A 175 4.52 -17.97 -15.79
N LYS A 176 4.78 -17.18 -14.74
CA LYS A 176 3.75 -16.65 -13.84
C LYS A 176 3.71 -15.13 -13.86
N GLU A 177 2.51 -14.60 -13.71
CA GLU A 177 2.21 -13.19 -13.55
C GLU A 177 1.61 -13.03 -12.15
N LEU A 178 2.41 -12.54 -11.21
CA LEU A 178 2.09 -12.47 -9.80
C LEU A 178 2.00 -11.03 -9.32
N VAL A 179 1.21 -10.83 -8.27
CA VAL A 179 1.34 -9.69 -7.36
C VAL A 179 1.75 -10.23 -6.00
N THR A 180 2.79 -9.66 -5.39
CA THR A 180 3.22 -10.00 -4.03
C THR A 180 3.06 -8.79 -3.12
N LEU A 181 2.30 -8.95 -2.04
CA LEU A 181 2.07 -7.93 -1.03
C LEU A 181 2.83 -8.29 0.24
N VAL A 182 3.66 -7.37 0.72
CA VAL A 182 4.55 -7.57 1.87
C VAL A 182 4.22 -6.58 2.96
N THR A 183 3.96 -7.07 4.17
CA THR A 183 3.82 -6.23 5.37
C THR A 183 4.43 -6.90 6.59
N CYS A 184 4.75 -6.14 7.63
CA CYS A 184 5.19 -6.70 8.90
C CYS A 184 4.02 -7.37 9.64
N ASP A 185 4.31 -8.30 10.55
CA ASP A 185 3.31 -8.71 11.55
C ASP A 185 3.25 -7.70 12.71
N VAL A 186 2.33 -7.92 13.65
CA VAL A 186 2.15 -7.06 14.84
C VAL A 186 3.44 -6.90 15.65
N SER A 187 4.27 -7.96 15.71
CA SER A 187 5.51 -7.96 16.46
C SER A 187 6.70 -7.35 15.71
N GLY A 188 6.58 -7.19 14.39
CA GLY A 188 7.67 -6.85 13.48
C GLY A 188 8.67 -7.99 13.23
N ALA A 189 8.52 -9.13 13.91
CA ALA A 189 9.41 -10.27 13.82
C ALA A 189 9.26 -11.03 12.50
N ASN A 190 8.05 -11.06 11.93
CA ASN A 190 7.77 -11.74 10.69
C ASN A 190 7.27 -10.78 9.60
N ARG A 191 7.20 -11.28 8.38
CA ARG A 191 6.54 -10.63 7.25
C ARG A 191 5.33 -11.45 6.84
N LEU A 192 4.17 -10.83 6.80
CA LEU A 192 3.00 -11.40 6.13
C LEU A 192 3.17 -11.20 4.63
N ILE A 193 3.15 -12.30 3.89
CA ILE A 193 3.18 -12.35 2.44
C ILE A 193 1.81 -12.78 1.95
N VAL A 194 1.24 -12.02 1.03
CA VAL A 194 0.04 -12.41 0.27
C VAL A 194 0.40 -12.35 -1.21
N GLN A 195 0.18 -13.44 -1.95
CA GLN A 195 0.38 -13.45 -3.40
C GLN A 195 -0.91 -13.75 -4.14
N GLY A 196 -1.11 -13.03 -5.24
CA GLY A 196 -2.15 -13.31 -6.22
C GLY A 196 -1.57 -13.65 -7.59
N GLU A 197 -2.26 -14.51 -8.33
CA GLU A 197 -1.93 -14.84 -9.73
C GLU A 197 -2.89 -14.08 -10.66
N LEU A 198 -2.37 -13.53 -11.76
CA LEU A 198 -3.14 -12.72 -12.69
C LEU A 198 -4.24 -13.56 -13.34
N VAL A 199 -5.47 -13.07 -13.29
CA VAL A 199 -6.62 -13.67 -13.97
C VAL A 199 -6.85 -13.00 -15.31
N ARG A 200 -6.84 -11.66 -15.34
CA ARG A 200 -7.03 -10.89 -16.57
C ARG A 200 -6.58 -9.44 -16.45
N LYS A 201 -6.29 -8.87 -17.60
CA LYS A 201 -6.08 -7.43 -17.82
C LYS A 201 -7.24 -6.88 -18.63
N VAL A 202 -7.89 -5.83 -18.14
CA VAL A 202 -9.02 -5.17 -18.82
C VAL A 202 -8.71 -3.70 -19.03
N ASN A 203 -9.18 -3.12 -20.15
CA ASN A 203 -9.08 -1.68 -20.33
C ASN A 203 -9.87 -0.97 -19.22
N GLY A 204 -9.29 0.04 -18.58
CA GLY A 204 -9.93 0.73 -17.45
C GLY A 204 -11.31 1.30 -17.83
N LYS A 205 -11.47 1.79 -19.06
CA LYS A 205 -12.74 2.36 -19.55
C LYS A 205 -13.82 1.32 -19.78
N ASP A 206 -13.42 0.11 -20.16
CA ASP A 206 -14.32 -1.00 -20.51
C ASP A 206 -14.49 -2.00 -19.34
N SER A 207 -13.87 -1.70 -18.20
CA SER A 207 -13.89 -2.56 -17.03
C SER A 207 -15.27 -2.59 -16.36
N PRO A 208 -15.65 -3.71 -15.71
CA PRO A 208 -16.85 -3.78 -14.89
C PRO A 208 -16.91 -2.64 -13.87
N LYS A 209 -18.09 -2.05 -13.66
CA LYS A 209 -18.28 -0.93 -12.73
C LYS A 209 -17.79 -1.24 -11.31
N SER A 210 -17.96 -2.49 -10.86
CA SER A 210 -17.48 -2.96 -9.56
C SER A 210 -15.95 -2.86 -9.40
N MET A 211 -15.18 -2.98 -10.49
CA MET A 211 -13.72 -2.79 -10.44
C MET A 211 -13.35 -1.32 -10.33
N GLN A 212 -14.10 -0.44 -10.99
CA GLN A 212 -13.88 1.01 -10.93
C GLN A 212 -14.22 1.54 -9.53
N GLU A 213 -15.38 1.14 -8.99
CA GLU A 213 -15.85 1.51 -7.66
C GLU A 213 -14.91 1.03 -6.54
N ALA A 214 -14.15 -0.06 -6.77
CA ALA A 214 -13.15 -0.53 -5.81
C ALA A 214 -12.05 0.51 -5.51
N PHE A 215 -11.70 1.34 -6.49
CA PHE A 215 -10.71 2.42 -6.32
C PHE A 215 -11.30 3.72 -5.77
N GLU A 216 -12.63 3.78 -5.61
CA GLU A 216 -13.36 4.88 -4.97
C GLU A 216 -13.77 4.57 -3.53
N MET A 217 -13.54 3.34 -3.07
CA MET A 217 -13.86 2.93 -1.70
C MET A 217 -13.12 3.82 -0.70
N ASP A 218 -13.87 4.42 0.21
CA ASP A 218 -13.30 5.01 1.41
C ASP A 218 -12.73 3.90 2.29
N GLN A 219 -11.52 4.10 2.83
CA GLN A 219 -10.99 3.31 3.94
C GLN A 219 -11.86 3.56 5.17
N THR A 220 -13.00 2.88 5.26
CA THR A 220 -14.00 3.11 6.31
C THR A 220 -14.08 1.94 7.26
N ASN A 221 -13.53 2.20 8.45
CA ASN A 221 -13.94 1.77 9.78
C ASN A 221 -14.56 0.37 9.88
N TYR A 222 -13.80 -0.58 10.41
CA TYR A 222 -14.38 -1.62 11.25
C TYR A 222 -14.67 -0.96 12.61
N TYR A 223 -15.94 -0.90 12.99
CA TYR A 223 -16.36 -0.68 14.37
C TYR A 223 -16.28 -2.00 15.14
#